data_AF-A0A4Q3UBL0-F1
#
_entry.id   AF-A0A4Q3UBL0-F1
#
_cell.length_a   1.000
_cell.length_b   1.000
_cell.length_c   1.000
_cell.angle_alpha   90.00
_cell.angle_beta   90.00
_cell.angle_gamma   90.00
#
_symmetry.space_group_name_H-M   'P 1'
#
loop_
_entity.id
_entity.type
_entity.pdbx_description
1 polymer ?
#
loop_
_entity_poly.entity_id
_entity_poly.type
_entity_poly.pdbx_seq_one_letter_code
_entity_poly.pdbx_strand_id
1 'polypeptide(L)'
;MSVESDLEKGIQLVVDKRYEDALDVLSEANKETPNDALTNLWLGLAYQGAKQPHEAMAAWRVSFGNPKWEPIADTLRGYGWWALGDTRYAELTFKEALVNLRDSKVIRFKPATDGLVALAGGAPVPSVAKWIERVGLVEATKKALNPEAAAPEEAEKPVERPRAEPPKEAEPKAPKGVNVKPVAGKWIAKRTSGGYNDGKILFTVSADGKRITDVVFIGHWYDRERRRTEPVTTGPEKPYAITSGGWGGLQTNSKAGFGWEFSGRLTSARSAVGSFRGYAAGVYDTGTVQWKATPAK
;
A
#
# COMPACT_ATOMS: atom_id res chain seq x y z
N MET A 1 -37.01 14.80 2.24
CA MET A 1 -36.48 13.60 1.56
C MET A 1 -34.99 13.83 1.41
N SER A 2 -34.17 13.09 2.15
CA SER A 2 -32.72 13.14 1.92
C SER A 2 -32.46 12.50 0.57
N VAL A 3 -31.71 13.16 -0.30
CA VAL A 3 -31.21 12.53 -1.52
C VAL A 3 -30.23 11.45 -1.08
N GLU A 4 -30.46 10.20 -1.48
CA GLU A 4 -29.51 9.11 -1.26
C GLU A 4 -28.23 9.43 -2.03
N SER A 5 -27.09 9.40 -1.35
CA SER A 5 -25.79 9.64 -2.01
C SER A 5 -25.40 8.47 -2.91
N ASP A 6 -24.59 8.71 -3.94
CA ASP A 6 -24.06 7.64 -4.80
C ASP A 6 -23.28 6.60 -3.98
N LEU A 7 -22.60 7.03 -2.91
CA LEU A 7 -21.96 6.12 -1.97
C LEU A 7 -22.97 5.16 -1.30
N GLU A 8 -24.06 5.67 -0.72
CA GLU A 8 -25.09 4.84 -0.06
C GLU A 8 -25.74 3.86 -1.04
N LYS A 9 -26.08 4.32 -2.24
CA LYS A 9 -26.62 3.48 -3.31
C LYS A 9 -25.63 2.38 -3.72
N GLY A 10 -24.36 2.75 -3.90
CA GLY A 10 -23.28 1.83 -4.23
C GLY A 10 -23.07 0.76 -3.16
N ILE A 11 -23.11 1.15 -1.88
CA ILE A 11 -23.05 0.24 -0.73
C ILE A 11 -24.19 -0.78 -0.79
N GLN A 12 -25.42 -0.31 -1.01
CA GLN A 12 -26.59 -1.19 -1.06
C GLN A 12 -26.46 -2.21 -2.20
N LEU A 13 -25.96 -1.80 -3.37
CA LEU A 13 -25.70 -2.71 -4.49
C LEU A 13 -24.66 -3.79 -4.14
N VAL A 14 -23.60 -3.44 -3.39
CA VAL A 14 -22.61 -4.44 -2.91
C VAL A 14 -23.26 -5.43 -1.94
N VAL A 15 -24.09 -4.94 -1.01
CA VAL A 15 -24.83 -5.79 -0.04
C VAL A 15 -25.77 -6.75 -0.78
N ASP A 16 -26.43 -6.26 -1.82
CA ASP A 16 -27.33 -7.04 -2.69
C ASP A 16 -26.58 -7.93 -3.70
N LYS A 17 -25.24 -7.94 -3.64
CA LYS A 17 -24.34 -8.71 -4.52
C LYS A 17 -24.45 -8.35 -6.00
N ARG A 18 -24.92 -7.15 -6.31
CA ARG A 18 -24.97 -6.56 -7.65
C ARG A 18 -23.66 -5.81 -7.91
N TYR A 19 -22.57 -6.57 -8.01
CA TYR A 19 -21.22 -6.01 -7.96
C TYR A 19 -20.89 -5.14 -9.16
N GLU A 20 -21.32 -5.54 -10.36
CA GLU A 20 -21.11 -4.78 -11.59
C GLU A 20 -21.85 -3.43 -11.55
N ASP A 21 -23.11 -3.44 -11.15
CA ASP A 21 -23.88 -2.19 -10.96
C ASP A 21 -23.26 -1.32 -9.86
N ALA A 22 -22.74 -1.93 -8.79
CA ALA A 22 -22.06 -1.22 -7.72
C ALA A 22 -20.77 -0.57 -8.19
N LEU A 23 -20.03 -1.20 -9.11
CA LEU A 23 -18.80 -0.62 -9.68
C LEU A 23 -19.09 0.68 -10.41
N ASP A 24 -20.16 0.73 -11.21
CA ASP A 24 -20.54 1.94 -11.93
C ASP A 24 -20.82 3.09 -10.95
N VAL A 25 -21.68 2.85 -9.96
CA VAL A 25 -22.10 3.87 -8.99
C VAL A 25 -20.93 4.30 -8.08
N LEU A 26 -20.18 3.35 -7.52
CA LEU A 26 -19.07 3.66 -6.61
C LEU A 26 -17.88 4.29 -7.34
N SER A 27 -17.71 4.02 -8.64
CA SER A 27 -16.69 4.70 -9.44
C SER A 27 -17.02 6.17 -9.64
N GLU A 28 -18.29 6.52 -9.86
CA GLU A 28 -18.72 7.93 -9.90
C GLU A 28 -18.52 8.60 -8.53
N ALA A 29 -18.95 7.98 -7.43
CA ALA A 29 -18.72 8.49 -6.08
C ALA A 29 -17.22 8.74 -5.80
N ASN A 30 -16.35 7.83 -6.25
CA ASN A 30 -14.91 7.97 -6.11
C ASN A 30 -14.31 9.07 -7.03
N LYS A 31 -14.97 9.48 -8.11
CA LYS A 31 -14.54 10.64 -8.90
C LYS A 31 -14.80 11.95 -8.16
N GLU A 32 -15.90 12.04 -7.41
CA GLU A 32 -16.24 13.23 -6.62
C GLU A 32 -15.29 13.42 -5.43
N THR A 33 -14.98 12.31 -4.74
CA THR A 33 -14.04 12.30 -3.61
C THR A 33 -12.95 11.25 -3.80
N PRO A 34 -11.97 11.51 -4.69
CA PRO A 34 -10.89 10.56 -4.93
C PRO A 34 -10.11 10.27 -3.66
N ASN A 35 -9.78 9.00 -3.47
CA ASN A 35 -9.07 8.49 -2.30
C ASN A 35 -9.84 8.59 -0.97
N ASP A 36 -11.17 8.75 -1.00
CA ASP A 36 -11.97 8.53 0.21
C ASP A 36 -11.88 7.06 0.64
N ALA A 37 -11.42 6.82 1.86
CA ALA A 37 -11.14 5.49 2.37
C ALA A 37 -12.41 4.62 2.45
N LEU A 38 -13.54 5.21 2.84
CA LEU A 38 -14.81 4.49 2.95
C LEU A 38 -15.33 4.07 1.57
N THR A 39 -15.35 4.99 0.61
CA THR A 39 -15.75 4.73 -0.77
C THR A 39 -14.87 3.63 -1.39
N ASN A 40 -13.56 3.70 -1.18
CA ASN A 40 -12.62 2.71 -1.71
C ASN A 40 -12.69 1.35 -1.01
N LEU A 41 -13.11 1.28 0.26
CA LEU A 41 -13.43 0.01 0.93
C LEU A 41 -14.55 -0.74 0.21
N TRP A 42 -15.64 -0.04 -0.07
CA TRP A 42 -16.79 -0.59 -0.77
C TRP A 42 -16.51 -0.87 -2.24
N LEU A 43 -15.77 0.01 -2.92
CA LEU A 43 -15.36 -0.20 -4.30
C LEU A 43 -14.47 -1.44 -4.44
N GLY A 44 -13.54 -1.66 -3.49
CA GLY A 44 -12.73 -2.88 -3.48
C GLY A 44 -13.55 -4.17 -3.29
N LEU A 45 -14.61 -4.12 -2.48
CA LEU A 45 -15.55 -5.24 -2.35
C LEU A 45 -16.36 -5.50 -3.63
N ALA A 46 -16.79 -4.43 -4.31
CA ALA A 46 -17.43 -4.53 -5.62
C ALA A 46 -16.48 -5.18 -6.65
N TYR A 47 -15.23 -4.71 -6.74
CA TYR A 47 -14.21 -5.31 -7.60
C TYR A 47 -13.98 -6.78 -7.28
N GLN A 48 -13.85 -7.13 -6.00
CA GLN A 48 -13.66 -8.51 -5.58
C GLN A 48 -14.84 -9.40 -5.98
N GLY A 49 -16.08 -8.92 -5.76
CA GLY A 49 -17.30 -9.63 -6.13
C GLY A 49 -17.45 -9.81 -7.64
N ALA A 50 -17.04 -8.81 -8.42
CA ALA A 50 -16.95 -8.84 -9.89
C ALA A 50 -15.73 -9.62 -10.41
N LYS A 51 -14.99 -10.33 -9.55
CA LYS A 51 -13.81 -11.13 -9.89
C LYS A 51 -12.66 -10.32 -10.51
N GLN A 52 -12.48 -9.09 -10.03
CA GLN A 52 -11.38 -8.18 -10.36
C GLN A 52 -10.46 -7.99 -9.13
N PRO A 53 -9.70 -9.03 -8.73
CA PRO A 53 -9.02 -9.04 -7.44
C PRO A 53 -7.84 -8.07 -7.36
N HIS A 54 -7.19 -7.72 -8.47
CA HIS A 54 -6.07 -6.78 -8.45
C HIS A 54 -6.56 -5.34 -8.22
N GLU A 55 -7.66 -4.99 -8.85
CA GLU A 55 -8.38 -3.73 -8.68
C GLU A 55 -8.93 -3.61 -7.25
N ALA A 56 -9.44 -4.71 -6.69
CA ALA A 56 -9.86 -4.77 -5.29
C ALA A 56 -8.72 -4.44 -4.33
N MET A 57 -7.54 -5.06 -4.52
CA MET A 57 -6.35 -4.77 -3.72
C MET A 57 -5.90 -3.32 -3.83
N ALA A 58 -5.98 -2.74 -5.04
CA ALA A 58 -5.63 -1.34 -5.26
C ALA A 58 -6.59 -0.39 -4.53
N ALA A 59 -7.90 -0.65 -4.60
CA ALA A 59 -8.90 0.15 -3.90
C ALA A 59 -8.71 0.09 -2.36
N TRP A 60 -8.57 -1.10 -1.78
CA TRP A 60 -8.37 -1.23 -0.33
C TRP A 60 -7.08 -0.57 0.18
N ARG A 61 -6.05 -0.46 -0.67
CA ARG A 61 -4.79 0.19 -0.31
C ARG A 61 -4.95 1.67 0.06
N VAL A 62 -6.01 2.33 -0.41
CA VAL A 62 -6.33 3.74 -0.07
C VAL A 62 -6.52 3.94 1.43
N SER A 63 -6.92 2.90 2.17
CA SER A 63 -7.10 2.97 3.63
C SER A 63 -5.80 2.88 4.43
N PHE A 64 -4.65 2.67 3.80
CA PHE A 64 -3.36 2.54 4.48
C PHE A 64 -3.02 3.78 5.31
N GLY A 65 -2.60 3.59 6.55
CA GLY A 65 -2.31 4.66 7.51
C GLY A 65 -3.53 5.37 8.10
N ASN A 66 -4.76 5.02 7.69
CA ASN A 66 -5.98 5.49 8.34
C ASN A 66 -6.32 4.57 9.52
N PRO A 67 -6.14 4.97 10.79
CA PRO A 67 -6.28 4.06 11.93
C PRO A 67 -7.69 3.46 12.07
N LYS A 68 -8.71 4.13 11.51
CA LYS A 68 -10.10 3.66 11.53
C LYS A 68 -10.34 2.58 10.47
N TRP A 69 -9.80 2.75 9.27
CA TRP A 69 -10.15 1.92 8.11
C TRP A 69 -9.08 0.90 7.71
N GLU A 70 -7.81 1.16 8.04
CA GLU A 70 -6.67 0.28 7.72
C GLU A 70 -6.87 -1.16 8.21
N PRO A 71 -7.27 -1.43 9.46
CA PRO A 71 -7.42 -2.82 9.93
C PRO A 71 -8.53 -3.57 9.17
N ILE A 72 -9.59 -2.86 8.78
CA ILE A 72 -10.67 -3.41 7.95
C ILE A 72 -10.13 -3.72 6.55
N ALA A 73 -9.47 -2.76 5.92
CA ALA A 73 -8.91 -2.91 4.57
C ALA A 73 -7.89 -4.05 4.49
N ASP A 74 -6.95 -4.14 5.43
CA ASP A 74 -5.96 -5.22 5.46
C ASP A 74 -6.61 -6.57 5.74
N THR A 75 -7.67 -6.62 6.55
CA THR A 75 -8.42 -7.88 6.71
C THR A 75 -9.12 -8.28 5.41
N LEU A 76 -9.70 -7.34 4.66
CA LEU A 76 -10.31 -7.60 3.35
C LEU A 76 -9.26 -8.06 2.33
N ARG A 77 -8.08 -7.42 2.29
CA ARG A 77 -6.94 -7.84 1.47
C ARG A 77 -6.46 -9.25 1.85
N GLY A 78 -6.40 -9.58 3.14
CA GLY A 78 -6.08 -10.93 3.61
C GLY A 78 -7.05 -11.98 3.06
N TYR A 79 -8.35 -11.70 3.09
CA TYR A 79 -9.35 -12.56 2.45
C TYR A 79 -9.22 -12.62 0.93
N GLY A 80 -8.91 -11.52 0.26
CA GLY A 80 -8.70 -11.49 -1.19
C GLY A 80 -7.51 -12.33 -1.64
N TRP A 81 -6.37 -12.26 -0.93
CA TRP A 81 -5.22 -13.14 -1.20
C TRP A 81 -5.56 -14.60 -0.95
N TRP A 82 -6.34 -14.88 0.10
CA TRP A 82 -6.79 -16.23 0.37
C TRP A 82 -7.70 -16.77 -0.75
N ALA A 83 -8.61 -15.95 -1.27
CA ALA A 83 -9.46 -16.30 -2.41
C ALA A 83 -8.65 -16.59 -3.69
N LEU A 84 -7.47 -15.99 -3.84
CA LEU A 84 -6.52 -16.26 -4.91
C LEU A 84 -5.68 -17.54 -4.69
N GLY A 85 -5.82 -18.20 -3.53
CA GLY A 85 -5.00 -19.35 -3.15
C GLY A 85 -3.63 -18.98 -2.59
N ASP A 86 -3.32 -17.68 -2.46
CA ASP A 86 -2.06 -17.21 -1.89
C ASP A 86 -2.16 -17.12 -0.37
N THR A 87 -2.07 -18.29 0.26
CA THR A 87 -2.19 -18.44 1.72
C THR A 87 -1.06 -17.74 2.46
N ARG A 88 0.13 -17.59 1.85
CA ARG A 88 1.26 -16.89 2.45
C ARG A 88 1.02 -15.38 2.52
N TYR A 89 0.58 -14.77 1.43
CA TYR A 89 0.25 -13.34 1.45
C TYR A 89 -1.02 -13.05 2.26
N ALA A 90 -2.00 -13.97 2.26
CA ALA A 90 -3.14 -13.88 3.16
C ALA A 90 -2.73 -13.82 4.64
N GLU A 91 -1.86 -14.74 5.08
CA GLU A 91 -1.35 -14.75 6.45
C GLU A 91 -0.59 -13.47 6.78
N LEU A 92 0.27 -13.00 5.87
CA LEU A 92 1.01 -11.75 6.04
C LEU A 92 0.06 -10.57 6.25
N THR A 93 -0.94 -10.41 5.38
CA THR A 93 -1.82 -9.25 5.42
C THR A 93 -2.80 -9.30 6.59
N PHE A 94 -3.26 -10.48 7.02
CA PHE A 94 -4.00 -10.57 8.29
C PHE A 94 -3.14 -10.17 9.50
N LYS A 95 -1.83 -10.45 9.49
CA LYS A 95 -0.93 -9.96 10.55
C LYS A 95 -0.70 -8.46 10.47
N GLU A 96 -0.67 -7.88 9.27
CA GLU A 96 -0.61 -6.42 9.07
C GLU A 96 -1.84 -5.74 9.71
N ALA A 97 -3.04 -6.31 9.56
CA ALA A 97 -4.26 -5.81 10.21
C ALA A 97 -4.25 -5.85 11.76
N LEU A 98 -3.23 -6.48 12.37
CA LEU A 98 -3.01 -6.53 13.83
C LEU A 98 -1.95 -5.53 14.30
N VAL A 99 -1.44 -4.68 13.42
CA VAL A 99 -0.45 -3.65 13.73
C VAL A 99 -0.88 -2.34 13.09
N ASN A 100 -0.93 -1.25 13.87
CA ASN A 100 -1.05 0.08 13.29
C ASN A 100 0.26 0.43 12.58
N LEU A 101 0.24 0.55 11.25
CA LEU A 101 1.47 0.72 10.48
C LEU A 101 2.08 2.11 10.63
N ARG A 102 1.32 3.10 11.11
CA ARG A 102 1.83 4.44 11.43
C ARG A 102 2.83 4.42 12.60
N ASP A 103 2.52 3.72 13.68
CA ASP A 103 3.33 3.74 14.91
C ASP A 103 3.83 2.35 15.36
N SER A 104 3.58 1.32 14.56
CA SER A 104 3.95 -0.09 14.81
C SER A 104 3.36 -0.68 16.08
N LYS A 105 2.31 -0.07 16.65
CA LYS A 105 1.64 -0.64 17.83
C LYS A 105 0.73 -1.79 17.43
N VAL A 106 0.79 -2.85 18.23
CA VAL A 106 -0.14 -3.98 18.09
C VAL A 106 -1.55 -3.48 18.42
N ILE A 107 -2.49 -3.76 17.52
CA ILE A 107 -3.91 -3.51 17.71
C ILE A 107 -4.66 -4.83 17.82
N ARG A 108 -5.75 -4.83 18.59
CA ARG A 108 -6.63 -5.99 18.69
C ARG A 108 -7.74 -5.85 17.67
N PHE A 109 -7.62 -6.56 16.55
CA PHE A 109 -8.67 -6.63 15.55
C PHE A 109 -9.12 -8.08 15.37
N LYS A 110 -10.23 -8.43 16.04
CA LYS A 110 -10.77 -9.80 16.05
C LYS A 110 -11.00 -10.36 14.63
N PRO A 111 -11.53 -9.61 13.64
CA PRO A 111 -11.77 -10.15 12.30
C PRO A 111 -10.51 -10.68 11.61
N ALA A 112 -9.36 -10.01 11.79
CA ALA A 112 -8.07 -10.47 11.30
C ALA A 112 -7.58 -11.73 12.03
N THR A 113 -7.76 -11.77 13.35
CA THR A 113 -7.40 -12.95 14.17
C THR A 113 -8.21 -14.17 13.78
N ASP A 114 -9.52 -14.02 13.57
CA ASP A 114 -10.40 -15.09 13.10
C ASP A 114 -10.03 -15.54 11.69
N GLY A 115 -9.62 -14.61 10.82
CA GLY A 115 -9.08 -14.90 9.50
C GLY A 115 -7.83 -15.79 9.57
N LEU A 116 -6.86 -15.46 10.41
CA LEU A 116 -5.65 -16.26 10.64
C LEU A 116 -5.96 -17.67 11.14
N VAL A 117 -6.85 -17.79 12.13
CA VAL A 117 -7.24 -19.09 12.70
C VAL A 117 -7.91 -19.95 11.64
N ALA A 118 -8.84 -19.37 10.87
CA ALA A 118 -9.54 -20.10 9.81
C ALA A 118 -8.58 -20.52 8.68
N LEU A 119 -7.65 -19.65 8.28
CA LEU A 119 -6.63 -19.93 7.28
C LEU A 119 -5.71 -21.07 7.73
N ALA A 120 -5.18 -21.00 8.95
CA ALA A 120 -4.31 -22.02 9.52
C ALA A 120 -5.02 -23.37 9.72
N GLY A 121 -6.33 -23.34 10.01
CA GLY A 121 -7.17 -24.53 10.14
C GLY A 121 -7.61 -25.14 8.81
N GLY A 122 -7.20 -24.59 7.66
CA GLY A 122 -7.58 -25.10 6.34
C GLY A 122 -9.07 -24.92 6.02
N ALA A 123 -9.74 -23.95 6.65
CA ALA A 123 -11.13 -23.64 6.32
C ALA A 123 -11.27 -23.20 4.85
N PRO A 124 -12.45 -23.35 4.23
CA PRO A 124 -12.68 -22.74 2.93
C PRO A 124 -12.73 -21.21 3.05
N VAL A 125 -12.34 -20.52 1.98
CA VAL A 125 -12.47 -19.06 1.90
C VAL A 125 -13.95 -18.67 2.02
N PRO A 126 -14.33 -17.75 2.92
CA PRO A 126 -15.72 -17.30 3.01
C PRO A 126 -16.13 -16.54 1.74
N SER A 127 -17.43 -16.38 1.51
CA SER A 127 -17.93 -15.48 0.45
C SER A 127 -17.67 -14.01 0.80
N VAL A 128 -17.63 -13.14 -0.21
CA VAL A 128 -17.45 -11.68 -0.04
C VAL A 128 -18.48 -11.09 0.93
N ALA A 129 -19.75 -11.50 0.84
CA ALA A 129 -20.79 -11.08 1.80
C ALA A 129 -20.41 -11.39 3.25
N LYS A 130 -19.82 -12.57 3.49
CA LYS A 130 -19.36 -12.96 4.83
C LYS A 130 -18.12 -12.17 5.27
N TRP A 131 -17.33 -11.62 4.36
CA TRP A 131 -16.22 -10.72 4.71
C TRP A 131 -16.76 -9.41 5.26
N ILE A 132 -17.77 -8.84 4.60
CA ILE A 132 -18.47 -7.60 5.01
C ILE A 132 -19.02 -7.75 6.44
N GLU A 133 -19.70 -8.86 6.71
CA GLU A 133 -20.22 -9.19 8.04
C GLU A 133 -19.09 -9.31 9.08
N ARG A 134 -18.04 -10.09 8.76
CA ARG A 134 -16.95 -10.36 9.70
C ARG A 134 -16.18 -9.11 10.11
N VAL A 135 -15.95 -8.19 9.18
CA VAL A 135 -15.26 -6.93 9.48
C VAL A 135 -16.20 -5.84 10.01
N GLY A 136 -17.51 -6.11 10.09
CA GLY A 136 -18.51 -5.18 10.60
C GLY A 136 -18.67 -3.92 9.74
N LEU A 137 -18.42 -4.02 8.42
CA LEU A 137 -18.29 -2.82 7.56
C LEU A 137 -19.58 -2.00 7.47
N VAL A 138 -20.76 -2.65 7.44
CA VAL A 138 -22.06 -1.95 7.37
C VAL A 138 -22.25 -1.03 8.57
N GLU A 139 -22.03 -1.51 9.77
CA GLU A 139 -22.20 -0.71 11.00
C GLU A 139 -21.13 0.39 11.11
N ALA A 140 -19.88 0.09 10.73
CA ALA A 140 -18.81 1.08 10.67
C ALA A 140 -19.14 2.22 9.67
N THR A 141 -19.77 1.87 8.55
CA THR A 141 -20.22 2.80 7.49
C THR A 141 -21.35 3.69 7.98
N LYS A 142 -22.40 3.11 8.59
CA LYS A 142 -23.51 3.89 9.17
C LYS A 142 -23.01 4.92 10.17
N LYS A 143 -22.08 4.53 11.06
CA LYS A 143 -21.46 5.44 12.03
C LYS A 143 -20.63 6.55 11.36
N ALA A 144 -20.01 6.26 10.22
CA ALA A 144 -19.20 7.23 9.49
C ALA A 144 -20.05 8.27 8.73
N LEU A 145 -21.18 7.85 8.16
CA LEU A 145 -22.09 8.70 7.40
C LEU A 145 -22.98 9.58 8.30
N ASN A 146 -23.14 9.22 9.57
CA ASN A 146 -23.89 10.02 10.55
C ASN A 146 -23.02 10.43 11.76
N PRO A 147 -22.17 11.45 11.61
CA PRO A 147 -21.23 11.87 12.66
C PRO A 147 -21.88 12.61 13.85
N GLU A 148 -23.15 13.00 13.79
CA GLU A 148 -23.86 13.66 14.92
C GLU A 148 -23.96 12.76 16.18
N ALA A 149 -23.67 11.46 16.06
CA ALA A 149 -23.59 10.50 17.16
C ALA A 149 -22.17 10.28 17.73
N ALA A 150 -21.12 10.97 17.24
CA ALA A 150 -19.74 10.74 17.68
C ALA A 150 -18.96 12.06 17.87
N ALA A 151 -18.42 12.26 19.09
CA ALA A 151 -17.63 13.43 19.50
C ALA A 151 -16.39 13.67 18.61
N PRO A 152 -15.91 14.93 18.46
CA PRO A 152 -14.96 15.30 17.42
C PRO A 152 -13.50 14.97 17.78
N GLU A 153 -12.75 14.48 16.79
CA GLU A 153 -11.30 14.29 16.83
C GLU A 153 -10.61 15.38 15.98
N GLU A 154 -9.56 15.99 16.52
CA GLU A 154 -8.97 17.28 16.13
C GLU A 154 -8.14 17.22 14.83
N ALA A 155 -8.29 18.21 13.93
CA ALA A 155 -7.59 18.30 12.65
C ALA A 155 -6.49 19.40 12.65
N GLU A 156 -5.26 19.07 12.23
CA GLU A 156 -4.14 20.02 12.10
C GLU A 156 -3.96 20.56 10.66
N LYS A 157 -3.44 21.80 10.54
CA LYS A 157 -3.31 22.57 9.29
C LYS A 157 -1.92 22.48 8.61
N PRO A 158 -1.81 22.67 7.28
CA PRO A 158 -0.54 22.53 6.53
C PRO A 158 0.30 23.83 6.42
N VAL A 159 1.62 23.68 6.24
CA VAL A 159 2.62 24.74 6.04
C VAL A 159 3.31 24.59 4.66
N GLU A 160 3.43 25.68 3.89
CA GLU A 160 4.05 25.73 2.54
C GLU A 160 5.58 25.95 2.55
N ARG A 161 6.30 25.39 1.55
CA ARG A 161 7.70 25.72 1.18
C ARG A 161 7.92 25.66 -0.35
N PRO A 162 8.94 26.36 -0.91
CA PRO A 162 9.04 26.63 -2.34
C PRO A 162 9.68 25.52 -3.20
N ARG A 163 9.31 25.56 -4.50
CA ARG A 163 9.51 24.59 -5.59
C ARG A 163 10.87 24.71 -6.29
N ALA A 164 11.46 23.58 -6.69
CA ALA A 164 12.58 23.49 -7.65
C ALA A 164 12.19 22.62 -8.85
N GLU A 165 12.70 22.94 -10.04
CA GLU A 165 12.42 22.22 -11.31
C GLU A 165 13.32 21.00 -11.52
N PRO A 166 12.84 19.92 -12.19
CA PRO A 166 13.62 18.70 -12.39
C PRO A 166 14.47 18.73 -13.69
N PRO A 167 15.73 18.25 -13.66
CA PRO A 167 16.56 18.09 -14.85
C PRO A 167 16.31 16.75 -15.58
N LYS A 168 16.68 16.69 -16.87
CA LYS A 168 16.68 15.47 -17.73
C LYS A 168 17.91 14.61 -17.42
N GLU A 169 17.74 13.31 -17.16
CA GLU A 169 18.85 12.41 -16.78
C GLU A 169 18.79 11.03 -17.47
N ALA A 170 19.97 10.48 -17.75
CA ALA A 170 20.22 9.22 -18.46
C ALA A 170 19.88 7.97 -17.60
N GLU A 171 19.67 6.82 -18.25
CA GLU A 171 19.35 5.56 -17.56
C GLU A 171 20.37 5.23 -16.45
N PRO A 172 19.92 5.03 -15.19
CA PRO A 172 20.83 4.84 -14.06
C PRO A 172 21.50 3.46 -14.12
N LYS A 173 22.82 3.45 -14.33
CA LYS A 173 23.65 2.24 -14.20
C LYS A 173 23.85 1.89 -12.72
N ALA A 174 23.83 0.59 -12.40
CA ALA A 174 24.07 0.11 -11.04
C ALA A 174 25.42 0.61 -10.47
N PRO A 175 25.45 1.23 -9.28
CA PRO A 175 26.68 1.72 -8.68
C PRO A 175 27.54 0.56 -8.20
N LYS A 176 28.88 0.66 -8.35
CA LYS A 176 29.80 -0.36 -7.82
C LYS A 176 29.79 -0.35 -6.29
N GLY A 177 29.64 -1.53 -5.67
CA GLY A 177 29.72 -1.74 -4.23
C GLY A 177 31.02 -2.41 -3.80
N VAL A 178 31.14 -2.69 -2.50
CA VAL A 178 32.18 -3.57 -1.98
C VAL A 178 31.77 -5.01 -2.30
N ASN A 179 32.70 -5.83 -2.80
CA ASN A 179 32.44 -7.23 -3.09
C ASN A 179 32.41 -8.08 -1.80
N VAL A 180 31.33 -7.95 -1.05
CA VAL A 180 31.06 -8.70 0.18
C VAL A 180 29.75 -9.46 0.03
N LYS A 181 29.67 -10.67 0.60
CA LYS A 181 28.41 -11.42 0.65
C LYS A 181 27.48 -10.74 1.66
N PRO A 182 26.30 -10.22 1.26
CA PRO A 182 25.36 -9.61 2.18
C PRO A 182 24.67 -10.66 3.06
N VAL A 183 24.23 -10.24 4.24
CA VAL A 183 23.32 -11.04 5.08
C VAL A 183 21.98 -11.18 4.36
N ALA A 184 21.54 -12.42 4.19
CA ALA A 184 20.24 -12.74 3.62
C ALA A 184 19.10 -12.34 4.56
N GLY A 185 17.90 -12.16 4.00
CA GLY A 185 16.69 -11.84 4.75
C GLY A 185 16.18 -10.42 4.51
N LYS A 186 15.32 -9.94 5.40
CA LYS A 186 14.69 -8.63 5.27
C LYS A 186 15.65 -7.51 5.68
N TRP A 187 15.61 -6.41 4.94
CA TRP A 187 16.39 -5.20 5.19
C TRP A 187 15.46 -4.01 5.28
N ILE A 188 15.84 -3.06 6.13
CA ILE A 188 15.11 -1.81 6.34
C ILE A 188 16.06 -0.67 5.97
N ALA A 189 15.70 0.06 4.93
CA ALA A 189 16.32 1.31 4.54
C ALA A 189 15.59 2.49 5.18
N LYS A 190 16.35 3.34 5.86
CA LYS A 190 15.88 4.63 6.37
C LYS A 190 16.40 5.73 5.47
N ARG A 191 15.51 6.67 5.14
CA ARG A 191 15.87 7.90 4.43
C ARG A 191 17.00 8.64 5.15
N THR A 192 17.97 9.12 4.39
CA THR A 192 19.00 10.06 4.84
C THR A 192 18.81 11.46 4.29
N SER A 193 18.30 11.61 3.07
CA SER A 193 18.02 12.92 2.43
C SER A 193 17.12 12.76 1.21
N GLY A 194 16.66 13.88 0.64
CA GLY A 194 15.83 13.90 -0.59
C GLY A 194 14.40 13.39 -0.40
N GLY A 195 13.54 13.54 -1.40
CA GLY A 195 12.12 13.17 -1.34
C GLY A 195 11.28 13.82 -0.24
N TYR A 196 10.02 13.40 -0.12
CA TYR A 196 9.00 14.04 0.72
C TYR A 196 8.73 13.23 1.99
N ASN A 197 9.18 13.74 3.14
CA ASN A 197 8.97 13.25 4.53
C ASN A 197 9.24 11.74 4.80
N ASP A 198 9.74 11.41 6.01
CA ASP A 198 9.75 10.11 6.72
C ASP A 198 9.77 8.73 5.98
N GLY A 199 10.24 8.67 4.73
CA GLY A 199 10.22 7.47 3.90
C GLY A 199 11.12 6.34 4.40
N LYS A 200 10.62 5.11 4.29
CA LYS A 200 11.35 3.86 4.52
C LYS A 200 11.25 2.99 3.29
N ILE A 201 12.28 2.19 3.05
CA ILE A 201 12.27 1.18 2.00
C ILE A 201 12.52 -0.17 2.65
N LEU A 202 11.65 -1.13 2.37
CA LEU A 202 11.81 -2.52 2.76
C LEU A 202 12.27 -3.30 1.53
N PHE A 203 13.15 -4.26 1.71
CA PHE A 203 13.52 -5.21 0.65
C PHE A 203 14.08 -6.49 1.26
N THR A 204 14.07 -7.57 0.47
CA THR A 204 14.63 -8.87 0.85
C THR A 204 15.90 -9.14 0.05
N VAL A 205 16.98 -9.53 0.72
CA VAL A 205 18.18 -10.10 0.11
C VAL A 205 18.03 -11.62 0.06
N SER A 206 18.19 -12.22 -1.12
CA SER A 206 18.11 -13.68 -1.31
C SER A 206 19.14 -14.45 -0.48
N ALA A 207 18.87 -15.73 -0.21
CA ALA A 207 19.75 -16.60 0.58
C ALA A 207 21.18 -16.72 0.00
N ASP A 208 21.30 -16.69 -1.33
CA ASP A 208 22.58 -16.71 -2.03
C ASP A 208 23.29 -15.34 -2.06
N GLY A 209 22.63 -14.28 -1.62
CA GLY A 209 23.14 -12.91 -1.64
C GLY A 209 23.26 -12.30 -3.03
N LYS A 210 22.58 -12.87 -4.05
CA LYS A 210 22.70 -12.44 -5.46
C LYS A 210 21.52 -11.61 -5.95
N ARG A 211 20.43 -11.48 -5.19
CA ARG A 211 19.22 -10.78 -5.63
C ARG A 211 18.61 -9.93 -4.52
N ILE A 212 18.03 -8.81 -4.94
CA ILE A 212 17.09 -8.02 -4.17
C ILE A 212 15.68 -8.29 -4.68
N THR A 213 14.74 -8.52 -3.78
CA THR A 213 13.33 -8.85 -4.02
C THR A 213 12.44 -8.06 -3.07
N ASP A 214 11.12 -8.06 -3.30
CA ASP A 214 10.11 -7.50 -2.39
C ASP A 214 10.40 -6.03 -2.01
N VAL A 215 10.83 -5.22 -2.98
CA VAL A 215 11.16 -3.81 -2.71
C VAL A 215 9.86 -3.04 -2.50
N VAL A 216 9.74 -2.38 -1.35
CA VAL A 216 8.57 -1.57 -1.00
C VAL A 216 9.05 -0.25 -0.40
N PHE A 217 8.78 0.85 -1.08
CA PHE A 217 8.84 2.19 -0.52
C PHE A 217 7.54 2.49 0.22
N ILE A 218 7.66 2.99 1.44
CA ILE A 218 6.58 3.51 2.28
C ILE A 218 6.97 4.93 2.64
N GLY A 219 6.24 5.92 2.16
CA GLY A 219 6.56 7.33 2.39
C GLY A 219 5.53 8.23 1.76
N HIS A 220 5.95 9.36 1.21
CA HIS A 220 5.06 10.24 0.47
C HIS A 220 5.56 10.46 -0.95
N TRP A 221 4.62 10.66 -1.86
CA TRP A 221 4.86 11.32 -3.14
C TRP A 221 4.24 12.71 -3.13
N TYR A 222 4.70 13.55 -4.03
CA TYR A 222 4.13 14.86 -4.28
C TYR A 222 3.21 14.76 -5.50
N ASP A 223 1.93 15.02 -5.28
CA ASP A 223 0.95 15.25 -6.33
C ASP A 223 1.18 16.66 -6.88
N ARG A 224 1.67 16.75 -8.11
CA ARG A 224 1.99 18.02 -8.77
C ARG A 224 0.76 18.83 -9.15
N GLU A 225 -0.36 18.17 -9.41
CA GLU A 225 -1.61 18.82 -9.79
C GLU A 225 -2.28 19.44 -8.56
N ARG A 226 -2.38 18.67 -7.48
CA ARG A 226 -2.97 19.12 -6.21
C ARG A 226 -2.00 19.88 -5.30
N ARG A 227 -0.72 19.93 -5.68
CA ARG A 227 0.38 20.60 -4.97
C ARG A 227 0.48 20.20 -3.50
N ARG A 228 0.33 18.91 -3.22
CA ARG A 228 0.37 18.37 -1.85
C ARG A 228 1.13 17.06 -1.82
N THR A 229 1.65 16.71 -0.65
CA THR A 229 2.23 15.39 -0.41
C THR A 229 1.14 14.43 -0.01
N GLU A 230 1.12 13.25 -0.61
CA GLU A 230 0.19 12.17 -0.28
C GLU A 230 0.99 10.93 0.12
N PRO A 231 0.52 10.17 1.12
CA PRO A 231 1.18 8.93 1.50
C PRO A 231 1.10 7.94 0.33
N VAL A 232 2.21 7.25 0.09
CA VAL A 232 2.31 6.23 -0.95
C VAL A 232 3.07 5.04 -0.41
N THR A 233 2.53 3.85 -0.69
CA THR A 233 3.31 2.62 -0.62
C THR A 233 3.41 2.08 -2.03
N THR A 234 4.62 1.84 -2.53
CA THR A 234 4.83 1.41 -3.91
C THR A 234 6.21 0.77 -4.07
N GLY A 235 6.43 0.00 -5.12
CA GLY A 235 7.75 -0.53 -5.37
C GLY A 235 7.83 -1.38 -6.64
N PRO A 236 9.04 -1.61 -7.13
CA PRO A 236 9.27 -2.43 -8.32
C PRO A 236 8.90 -3.90 -8.08
N GLU A 237 8.24 -4.51 -9.05
CA GLU A 237 7.74 -5.89 -8.96
C GLU A 237 8.83 -6.94 -9.24
N LYS A 238 9.80 -6.61 -10.10
CA LYS A 238 10.82 -7.57 -10.53
C LYS A 238 12.04 -7.52 -9.61
N PRO A 239 12.75 -8.66 -9.44
CA PRO A 239 13.99 -8.67 -8.68
C PRO A 239 15.11 -7.88 -9.35
N TYR A 240 16.05 -7.37 -8.55
CA TYR A 240 17.31 -6.80 -9.02
C TYR A 240 18.45 -7.76 -8.77
N ALA A 241 19.30 -7.97 -9.78
CA ALA A 241 20.55 -8.71 -9.60
C ALA A 241 21.58 -7.85 -8.83
N ILE A 242 22.28 -8.49 -7.89
CA ILE A 242 23.44 -7.90 -7.23
C ILE A 242 24.69 -8.30 -8.01
N THR A 243 25.34 -7.32 -8.63
CA THR A 243 26.55 -7.49 -9.42
C THR A 243 27.66 -6.65 -8.81
N SER A 244 28.75 -7.29 -8.39
CA SER A 244 29.90 -6.60 -7.75
C SER A 244 29.48 -5.72 -6.56
N GLY A 245 28.59 -6.26 -5.71
CA GLY A 245 28.08 -5.58 -4.52
C GLY A 245 27.11 -4.42 -4.79
N GLY A 246 26.75 -4.18 -6.05
CA GLY A 246 25.83 -3.13 -6.48
C GLY A 246 24.58 -3.68 -7.13
N TRP A 247 23.50 -2.92 -7.11
CA TRP A 247 22.29 -3.20 -7.87
C TRP A 247 21.66 -1.88 -8.32
N GLY A 248 20.88 -1.95 -9.39
CA GLY A 248 20.08 -0.80 -9.80
C GLY A 248 19.39 -1.01 -11.11
N GLY A 249 18.36 -0.21 -11.35
CA GLY A 249 17.68 -0.15 -12.63
C GLY A 249 16.36 0.57 -12.54
N LEU A 250 15.89 0.98 -13.71
CA LEU A 250 14.54 1.47 -13.91
C LEU A 250 13.61 0.27 -14.14
N GLN A 251 12.52 0.22 -13.40
CA GLN A 251 11.39 -0.65 -13.71
C GLN A 251 10.16 0.20 -13.97
N THR A 252 9.40 -0.15 -15.00
CA THR A 252 8.14 0.52 -15.32
C THR A 252 7.01 -0.50 -15.38
N ASN A 253 5.82 -0.07 -14.95
CA ASN A 253 4.56 -0.76 -15.19
C ASN A 253 3.76 0.10 -16.17
N SER A 254 3.85 -0.24 -17.45
CA SER A 254 3.23 0.53 -18.54
C SER A 254 1.69 0.55 -18.48
N LYS A 255 1.07 -0.48 -17.89
CA LYS A 255 -0.39 -0.53 -17.71
C LYS A 255 -0.85 0.45 -16.63
N ALA A 256 -0.07 0.63 -15.58
CA ALA A 256 -0.40 1.52 -14.46
C ALA A 256 0.22 2.93 -14.60
N GLY A 257 1.10 3.15 -15.57
CA GLY A 257 1.82 4.42 -15.73
C GLY A 257 2.84 4.70 -14.63
N PHE A 258 3.31 3.67 -13.91
CA PHE A 258 4.28 3.79 -12.83
C PHE A 258 5.71 3.51 -13.30
N GLY A 259 6.66 4.20 -12.68
CA GLY A 259 8.09 3.95 -12.81
C GLY A 259 8.78 3.99 -11.45
N TRP A 260 9.79 3.13 -11.30
CA TRP A 260 10.65 3.06 -10.12
C TRP A 260 12.10 3.00 -10.54
N GLU A 261 12.86 3.99 -10.11
CA GLU A 261 14.31 3.94 -10.10
C GLU A 261 14.74 3.50 -8.71
N PHE A 262 15.29 2.29 -8.61
CA PHE A 262 15.85 1.81 -7.36
C PHE A 262 17.28 1.39 -7.61
N SER A 263 18.21 1.92 -6.81
CA SER A 263 19.61 1.57 -6.90
C SER A 263 20.24 1.54 -5.53
N GLY A 264 21.25 0.69 -5.35
CA GLY A 264 21.97 0.59 -4.10
C GLY A 264 23.30 -0.13 -4.24
N ARG A 265 24.10 -0.01 -3.19
CA ARG A 265 25.37 -0.72 -3.07
C ARG A 265 25.64 -1.11 -1.63
N LEU A 266 26.26 -2.28 -1.47
CA LEU A 266 26.78 -2.76 -0.20
C LEU A 266 27.98 -1.91 0.22
N THR A 267 27.97 -1.46 1.48
CA THR A 267 29.11 -0.86 2.16
C THR A 267 29.75 -1.83 3.16
N SER A 268 29.00 -2.84 3.60
CA SER A 268 29.47 -4.01 4.34
C SER A 268 28.49 -5.17 4.15
N ALA A 269 28.76 -6.34 4.74
CA ALA A 269 27.82 -7.46 4.74
C ALA A 269 26.46 -7.14 5.41
N ARG A 270 26.40 -6.09 6.25
CA ARG A 270 25.21 -5.68 7.02
C ARG A 270 24.80 -4.24 6.81
N SER A 271 25.37 -3.57 5.80
CA SER A 271 25.02 -2.18 5.50
C SER A 271 25.02 -1.92 4.02
N ALA A 272 24.04 -1.13 3.59
CA ALA A 272 23.94 -0.67 2.22
C ALA A 272 23.49 0.79 2.16
N VAL A 273 23.76 1.44 1.04
CA VAL A 273 23.30 2.80 0.74
C VAL A 273 22.78 2.86 -0.68
N GLY A 274 21.89 3.80 -0.98
CA GLY A 274 21.40 3.95 -2.34
C GLY A 274 20.37 5.05 -2.50
N SER A 275 19.69 5.00 -3.65
CA SER A 275 18.63 5.92 -4.03
C SER A 275 17.36 5.18 -4.41
N PHE A 276 16.23 5.83 -4.22
CA PHE A 276 14.93 5.39 -4.70
C PHE A 276 14.15 6.58 -5.24
N ARG A 277 13.48 6.41 -6.37
CA ARG A 277 12.49 7.35 -6.87
C ARG A 277 11.34 6.57 -7.48
N GLY A 278 10.14 6.76 -6.94
CA GLY A 278 8.89 6.33 -7.55
C GLY A 278 8.24 7.51 -8.26
N TYR A 279 7.68 7.29 -9.43
CA TYR A 279 6.90 8.29 -10.14
C TYR A 279 5.74 7.65 -10.89
N ALA A 280 4.66 8.39 -11.09
CA ALA A 280 3.49 7.91 -11.83
C ALA A 280 2.90 9.00 -12.71
N ALA A 281 2.64 8.65 -13.97
CA ALA A 281 1.96 9.47 -14.97
C ALA A 281 2.49 10.91 -15.14
N GLY A 282 3.72 11.21 -14.70
CA GLY A 282 4.26 12.58 -14.68
C GLY A 282 3.63 13.52 -13.64
N VAL A 283 2.59 13.05 -12.93
CA VAL A 283 1.83 13.81 -11.92
C VAL A 283 2.39 13.56 -10.53
N TYR A 284 2.77 12.32 -10.22
CA TYR A 284 3.23 11.94 -8.90
C TYR A 284 4.73 11.62 -8.90
N ASP A 285 5.43 12.03 -7.85
CA ASP A 285 6.87 11.84 -7.71
C ASP A 285 7.24 11.73 -6.22
N THR A 286 7.99 10.70 -5.82
CA THR A 286 8.52 10.63 -4.45
C THR A 286 9.68 11.60 -4.22
N GLY A 287 10.19 12.22 -5.29
CA GLY A 287 11.54 12.77 -5.34
C GLY A 287 12.57 11.66 -5.21
N THR A 288 13.84 12.00 -5.46
CA THR A 288 14.93 11.05 -5.23
C THR A 288 15.24 10.96 -3.74
N VAL A 289 14.89 9.82 -3.13
CA VAL A 289 15.14 9.49 -1.74
C VAL A 289 16.50 8.81 -1.62
N GLN A 290 17.43 9.42 -0.90
CA GLN A 290 18.68 8.78 -0.51
C GLN A 290 18.45 7.99 0.78
N TRP A 291 19.04 6.79 0.89
CA TRP A 291 18.77 5.90 2.00
C TRP A 291 20.01 5.14 2.50
N LYS A 292 19.95 4.70 3.76
CA LYS A 292 20.87 3.75 4.40
C LYS A 292 20.09 2.56 4.92
N ALA A 293 20.54 1.34 4.62
CA ALA A 293 19.87 0.10 4.98
C ALA A 293 20.71 -0.80 5.88
N THR A 294 20.02 -1.51 6.76
CA THR A 294 20.56 -2.59 7.62
C THR A 294 19.59 -3.78 7.61
N PRO A 295 20.08 -5.01 7.87
CA PRO A 295 19.20 -6.16 8.10
C PRO A 295 18.19 -5.85 9.21
N ALA A 296 16.95 -6.28 9.03
CA ALA A 296 15.96 -6.33 10.10
C ALA A 296 16.46 -7.32 11.17
N LYS A 297 16.20 -7.00 12.44
CA LYS A 297 16.49 -7.89 13.57
C LYS A 297 15.50 -9.04 13.61
#